data_AF-A0A2K4Y5M3-F1
#
_entry.id   AF-A0A2K4Y5M3-F1
#
_cell.length_a   1.000
_cell.length_b   1.000
_cell.length_c   1.000
_cell.angle_alpha   90.00
_cell.angle_beta   90.00
_cell.angle_gamma   90.00
#
_symmetry.space_group_name_H-M   'P 1'
#
loop_
_entity.id
_entity.type
_entity.pdbx_description
1 polymer ?
#
loop_
_entity_poly.entity_id
_entity_poly.type
_entity_poly.pdbx_seq_one_letter_code
_entity_poly.pdbx_strand_id
1 'polypeptide(L)'
;MAANEDLRVDPHMMQGFAQGLLGAAESLRSQLAELDGQVGDMLGGWLGGSGSAYSAAWELWHRGAREVEMGLSILAKAVDRAGQEYLNNEAVSAQLVRQVHRG
;
A
#
# COMPACT_ATOMS: atom_id res chain seq x y z
N MET A 1 38.47 4.81 -9.71
CA MET A 1 37.81 4.14 -8.58
C MET A 1 36.55 4.94 -8.25
N ALA A 2 35.43 4.59 -8.88
CA ALA A 2 34.12 5.16 -8.57
C ALA A 2 33.58 4.42 -7.35
N ALA A 3 33.91 4.93 -6.16
CA ALA A 3 33.36 4.40 -4.92
C ALA A 3 31.96 4.99 -4.74
N ASN A 4 30.96 4.10 -4.76
CA ASN A 4 29.57 4.32 -4.39
C ASN A 4 28.97 5.66 -4.85
N GLU A 5 28.24 5.61 -5.97
CA GLU A 5 26.92 6.23 -5.95
C GLU A 5 26.12 5.50 -4.86
N ASP A 6 26.35 5.90 -3.60
CA ASP A 6 25.56 5.51 -2.46
C ASP A 6 24.12 5.76 -2.88
N LEU A 7 23.37 4.67 -3.08
CA LEU A 7 21.93 4.71 -3.12
C LEU A 7 21.50 5.23 -1.75
N ARG A 8 21.56 6.56 -1.57
CA ARG A 8 21.00 7.28 -0.44
C ARG A 8 19.50 7.19 -0.62
N VAL A 9 18.95 6.04 -0.26
CA VAL A 9 17.52 5.89 -0.12
C VAL A 9 17.13 6.87 0.98
N ASP A 10 16.45 7.96 0.60
CA ASP A 10 15.98 8.96 1.54
C ASP A 10 14.82 8.33 2.36
N PRO A 11 15.01 8.07 3.66
CA PRO A 11 13.98 7.42 4.47
C PRO A 11 12.71 8.28 4.59
N HIS A 12 12.82 9.60 4.47
CA HIS A 12 11.66 10.48 4.44
C HIS A 12 10.86 10.31 3.14
N MET A 13 11.53 10.09 2.01
CA MET A 13 10.86 9.76 0.75
C MET A 13 10.16 8.41 0.82
N MET A 14 10.79 7.40 1.43
CA MET A 14 10.15 6.09 1.65
C MET A 14 8.90 6.20 2.52
N GLN A 15 8.99 6.95 3.62
CA GLN A 15 7.86 7.15 4.51
C GLN A 15 6.72 7.90 3.81
N GLY A 16 7.03 8.95 3.04
CA GLY A 16 6.05 9.66 2.24
C GLY A 16 5.38 8.77 1.20
N PHE A 17 6.14 7.90 0.53
CA PHE A 17 5.61 6.94 -0.43
C PHE A 17 4.69 5.90 0.23
N ALA A 18 5.09 5.37 1.40
CA ALA A 18 4.26 4.45 2.18
C ALA A 18 2.92 5.10 2.60
N GLN A 19 2.95 6.34 3.08
CA GLN A 19 1.74 7.09 3.40
C GLN A 19 0.86 7.33 2.16
N GLY A 20 1.47 7.65 1.01
CA GLY A 20 0.75 7.79 -0.25
C GLY A 20 0.04 6.50 -0.69
N LEU A 21 0.71 5.35 -0.56
CA LEU A 21 0.12 4.05 -0.86
C LEU A 21 -1.03 3.68 0.11
N LEU A 22 -0.89 3.97 1.40
CA LEU A 22 -1.98 3.76 2.38
C LEU A 22 -3.19 4.64 2.05
N GLY A 23 -2.97 5.93 1.78
CA GLY A 23 -4.05 6.85 1.41
C GLY A 23 -4.76 6.40 0.12
N ALA A 24 -4.01 5.89 -0.87
CA ALA A 24 -4.59 5.32 -2.08
C ALA A 24 -5.42 4.05 -1.79
N ALA A 25 -4.94 3.16 -0.93
CA ALA A 25 -5.67 1.97 -0.51
C ALA A 25 -6.98 2.33 0.22
N GLU A 26 -6.93 3.28 1.15
CA GLU A 26 -8.11 3.77 1.87
C GLU A 26 -9.13 4.44 0.95
N SER A 27 -8.67 5.29 0.04
CA SER A 27 -9.53 5.94 -0.95
C SER A 27 -10.19 4.91 -1.87
N LEU A 28 -9.42 3.93 -2.36
CA LEU A 28 -9.95 2.84 -3.18
C LEU A 28 -11.00 2.04 -2.41
N ARG A 29 -10.72 1.65 -1.16
CA ARG A 29 -11.68 0.95 -0.29
C ARG A 29 -13.00 1.72 -0.16
N SER A 30 -12.94 3.03 0.08
CA SER A 30 -14.13 3.87 0.20
C SER A 30 -14.94 3.89 -1.09
N GLN A 31 -14.29 4.09 -2.24
CA GLN A 31 -14.94 4.11 -3.56
C GLN A 31 -15.55 2.76 -3.91
N LEU A 32 -14.87 1.66 -3.59
CA LEU A 32 -15.40 0.30 -3.80
C LEU A 32 -16.64 0.04 -2.95
N ALA A 33 -16.65 0.48 -1.69
CA ALA A 33 -17.81 0.33 -0.81
C ALA A 33 -19.02 1.13 -1.32
N GLU A 34 -18.79 2.35 -1.81
CA GLU A 34 -19.85 3.16 -2.43
C GLU A 34 -20.42 2.47 -3.67
N LEU A 35 -19.56 1.96 -4.55
CA LEU A 35 -19.98 1.31 -5.77
C LEU A 35 -20.72 -0.02 -5.51
N ASP A 36 -20.30 -0.77 -4.49
CA ASP A 36 -21.00 -1.99 -4.03
C ASP A 36 -22.42 -1.68 -3.55
N GLY A 37 -22.61 -0.57 -2.85
CA GLY A 37 -23.94 -0.07 -2.47
C GLY A 37 -24.81 0.26 -3.69
N GLN A 38 -24.28 1.06 -4.63
CA GLN A 38 -25.00 1.44 -5.85
C GLN A 38 -25.41 0.22 -6.70
N VAL A 39 -24.52 -0.76 -6.84
CA VAL A 39 -24.80 -1.99 -7.59
C VAL A 39 -25.77 -2.90 -6.84
N GLY A 40 -25.68 -2.96 -5.51
CA GLY A 40 -26.65 -3.67 -4.67
C GLY A 40 -28.07 -3.14 -4.86
N ASP A 41 -28.24 -1.83 -4.85
CA ASP A 41 -29.54 -1.16 -5.09
C ASP A 41 -30.07 -1.46 -6.50
N MET A 42 -29.21 -1.39 -7.52
CA MET A 42 -29.56 -1.71 -8.90
C MET A 42 -29.99 -3.17 -9.07
N LEU A 43 -29.24 -4.11 -8.47
CA LEU A 43 -29.52 -5.55 -8.53
C LEU A 43 -30.80 -5.93 -7.77
N GLY A 44 -31.14 -5.20 -6.70
CA GLY A 44 -32.40 -5.38 -5.98
C GLY A 44 -33.65 -5.21 -6.86
N GLY A 45 -33.54 -4.43 -7.95
CA GLY A 45 -34.61 -4.24 -8.93
C GLY A 45 -34.54 -5.16 -10.16
N TRP A 46 -33.44 -5.90 -10.37
CA TRP A 46 -33.20 -6.64 -11.60
C TRP A 46 -33.30 -8.16 -11.41
N LEU A 47 -34.50 -8.70 -11.66
CA LEU A 47 -34.82 -10.13 -11.50
C LEU A 47 -34.57 -10.92 -12.81
N GLY A 48 -34.27 -12.22 -12.67
CA GLY A 48 -34.13 -13.16 -13.80
C GLY A 48 -32.69 -13.52 -14.15
N GLY A 49 -32.51 -14.32 -15.21
CA GLY A 49 -31.21 -14.90 -15.59
C GLY A 49 -30.11 -13.88 -15.86
N SER A 50 -30.44 -12.73 -16.47
CA SER A 50 -29.49 -11.63 -16.70
C SER A 50 -29.00 -10.98 -15.40
N GLY A 51 -29.88 -10.82 -14.41
CA GLY A 51 -29.52 -10.31 -13.09
C GLY A 51 -28.57 -11.25 -12.36
N SER A 52 -28.81 -12.56 -12.45
CA SER A 52 -27.91 -13.56 -11.85
C SER A 52 -26.51 -13.59 -12.49
N ALA A 53 -26.44 -13.48 -13.82
CA ALA A 53 -25.17 -13.44 -14.54
C ALA A 53 -24.36 -12.17 -14.23
N TYR A 54 -25.04 -11.03 -14.16
CA TYR A 54 -24.41 -9.77 -13.76
C TYR A 54 -23.93 -9.81 -12.30
N SER A 55 -24.74 -10.34 -11.38
CA SER A 55 -24.34 -10.49 -9.97
C SER A 55 -23.06 -11.33 -9.82
N ALA A 56 -22.97 -12.45 -10.54
CA ALA A 56 -21.77 -13.29 -10.52
C ALA A 56 -20.52 -12.55 -11.07
N ALA A 57 -20.69 -11.79 -12.16
CA ALA A 57 -19.62 -10.96 -12.70
C ALA A 57 -19.20 -9.84 -11.73
N TRP A 58 -20.17 -9.23 -11.06
CA TRP A 58 -19.95 -8.20 -10.04
C TRP A 58 -19.15 -8.74 -8.85
N GLU A 59 -19.54 -9.89 -8.29
CA GLU A 59 -18.82 -10.52 -7.19
C GLU A 59 -17.37 -10.86 -7.55
N LEU A 60 -17.13 -11.34 -8.78
CA LEU A 60 -15.77 -11.63 -9.26
C LEU A 60 -14.92 -10.35 -9.33
N TRP A 61 -15.48 -9.30 -9.93
CA TRP A 61 -14.80 -8.00 -10.03
C TRP A 61 -14.52 -7.42 -8.64
N HIS A 62 -15.49 -7.45 -7.73
CA HIS A 62 -15.35 -6.90 -6.38
C HIS A 62 -14.28 -7.64 -5.58
N ARG A 63 -14.16 -8.97 -5.73
CA ARG A 63 -13.05 -9.74 -5.14
C ARG A 63 -11.69 -9.25 -5.65
N GLY A 64 -11.52 -9.13 -6.97
CA GLY A 64 -10.27 -8.63 -7.55
C GLY A 64 -9.93 -7.21 -7.11
N ALA A 65 -10.94 -6.34 -6.98
CA ALA A 65 -10.73 -4.98 -6.50
C ALA A 65 -10.24 -4.92 -5.05
N ARG A 66 -10.73 -5.81 -4.18
CA ARG A 66 -10.21 -5.97 -2.80
C ARG A 66 -8.78 -6.51 -2.78
N GLU A 67 -8.40 -7.38 -3.72
CA GLU A 67 -7.01 -7.85 -3.84
C GLU A 67 -6.05 -6.70 -4.20
N VAL A 68 -6.47 -5.76 -5.06
CA VAL A 68 -5.69 -4.56 -5.38
C VAL A 68 -5.51 -3.67 -4.15
N GLU A 69 -6.59 -3.40 -3.40
CA GLU A 69 -6.52 -2.63 -2.15
C GLU A 69 -5.54 -3.27 -1.15
N MET A 70 -5.68 -4.58 -0.94
CA MET A 70 -4.80 -5.33 -0.05
C MET A 70 -3.34 -5.28 -0.51
N GLY A 71 -3.09 -5.40 -1.82
CA GLY A 71 -1.76 -5.29 -2.40
C GLY A 71 -1.11 -3.93 -2.13
N LEU A 72 -1.86 -2.83 -2.30
CA LEU A 72 -1.39 -1.48 -1.97
C LEU A 72 -1.05 -1.35 -0.48
N SER A 73 -1.93 -1.85 0.39
CA SER A 73 -1.72 -1.88 1.84
C SER A 73 -0.47 -2.68 2.25
N ILE A 74 -0.18 -3.80 1.57
CA ILE A 74 1.02 -4.62 1.81
C ILE A 74 2.27 -3.88 1.35
N LEU A 75 2.26 -3.31 0.14
CA LEU A 75 3.40 -2.56 -0.40
C LEU A 75 3.75 -1.37 0.49
N ALA A 76 2.73 -0.65 0.98
CA ALA A 76 2.94 0.46 1.90
C ALA A 76 3.67 0.04 3.18
N LYS A 77 3.23 -1.05 3.80
CA LYS A 77 3.85 -1.61 5.01
C LYS A 77 5.28 -2.07 4.75
N ALA A 78 5.55 -2.66 3.58
CA ALA A 78 6.88 -3.11 3.21
C ALA A 78 7.86 -1.93 3.07
N VAL A 79 7.43 -0.84 2.41
CA VAL A 79 8.25 0.37 2.25
C VAL A 79 8.48 1.08 3.58
N ASP A 80 7.44 1.22 4.41
CA ASP A 80 7.56 1.84 5.74
C ASP A 80 8.57 1.08 6.62
N ARG A 81 8.46 -0.26 6.65
CA ARG A 81 9.40 -1.11 7.38
C ARG A 81 10.84 -0.94 6.88
N ALA A 82 11.05 -0.94 5.57
CA ALA A 82 12.38 -0.76 5.00
C ALA A 82 12.97 0.61 5.35
N GLY A 83 12.16 1.67 5.37
CA GLY A 83 12.58 3.00 5.83
C GLY A 83 12.98 3.04 7.30
N GLN A 84 12.22 2.38 8.17
CA GLN A 84 12.54 2.28 9.61
C GLN A 84 13.83 1.48 9.87
N GLU A 85 14.01 0.35 9.18
CA GLU A 85 15.23 -0.47 9.29
C GLU A 85 16.47 0.33 8.84
N TYR A 86 16.35 1.13 7.79
CA TYR A 86 17.43 2.02 7.34
C TYR A 86 17.80 3.06 8.41
N LEU A 87 16.82 3.78 8.96
CA LEU A 87 17.04 4.80 10.00
C LEU A 87 17.71 4.21 11.25
N ASN A 88 17.28 3.02 11.67
CA ASN A 88 17.87 2.33 12.82
C ASN A 88 19.34 1.96 12.58
N ASN A 89 19.66 1.44 11.39
CA ASN A 89 21.04 1.07 11.04
C ASN A 89 21.96 2.29 10.98
N GLU A 90 21.49 3.42 10.45
CA GLU A 90 22.23 4.67 10.39
C GLU A 90 22.53 5.20 11.81
N ALA A 91 21.54 5.15 12.71
CA ALA A 91 21.69 5.59 14.09
C ALA A 91 22.73 4.77 14.87
N VAL A 92 22.70 3.44 14.73
CA VAL A 92 23.67 2.53 15.36
C VAL A 92 25.07 2.77 14.80
N SER A 93 25.19 2.88 13.47
CA SER A 93 26.48 3.12 12.80
C SER A 93 27.09 4.46 13.25
N ALA A 94 26.29 5.52 13.33
CA ALA A 94 26.73 6.82 13.82
C ALA A 94 27.16 6.80 15.30
N GLN A 95 26.59 5.92 16.13
CA GLN A 95 27.04 5.73 17.52
C GLN A 95 28.40 5.02 17.59
N LEU A 96 28.58 3.94 16.81
CA LEU A 96 29.84 3.20 16.75
C LEU A 96 30.99 4.08 16.24
N VAL A 97 30.76 4.84 15.17
CA VAL A 97 31.78 5.78 14.64
C VAL A 97 32.18 6.82 15.69
N ARG A 98 31.22 7.38 16.44
CA ARG A 98 31.50 8.35 17.52
C ARG A 98 32.28 7.73 18.68
N GLN A 99 32.07 6.45 18.98
CA GLN A 99 32.84 5.74 20.01
C GLN A 99 34.28 5.49 19.56
N VAL A 100 34.49 5.06 18.31
CA VAL A 100 35.82 4.88 17.73
C VAL A 100 36.60 6.21 17.69
N HIS A 101 35.94 7.33 17.38
CA HIS A 101 36.59 8.65 17.34
C HIS A 101 36.91 9.25 18.73
N ARG A 102 36.42 8.66 19.81
CA ARG A 102 36.66 9.10 21.20
C ARG A 102 37.61 8.18 21.98
N GLY A 103 38.01 7.04 21.41
CA GLY A 103 39.03 6.14 21.97
C GLY A 103 40.37 6.36 21.31
#